data_AF-A0A1V4Q5I6-F1
#
_entry.id   AF-A0A1V4Q5I6-F1
#
_cell.length_a   1.000
_cell.length_b   1.000
_cell.length_c   1.000
_cell.angle_alpha   90.00
_cell.angle_beta   90.00
_cell.angle_gamma   90.00
#
_symmetry.space_group_name_H-M   'P 1'
#
loop_
_entity.id
_entity.type
_entity.pdbx_description
1 polymer ?
#
loop_
_entity_poly.entity_id
_entity_poly.type
_entity_poly.pdbx_seq_one_letter_code
_entity_poly.pdbx_strand_id
1 'polypeptide(L)'
;MVDVERWHEWDPDYVQMRIGGARRGLEFSLELDRPWNSDRIHDLQVELIELCVWSLVGSGGVVGEEVWSLLDAACEVSRVQFVRASLPKGERRLSFEVLGRSLETGSSGPNPRTMAPHWLGALWLGLVARDRGLLDALRDFKPEWREASREEGVWFDPYQEQWARAWQMLLRGERGEPVAQQVVEVMRLTDPELAPLAGAESVLQRVFPSVRLLWDVVSGSRSEFPGDVRVALEGNKEFFTRPVENRVRAEEGFVPWRILGPVCAAVDSDFEVGVASQYLPDALVFDRRDRLR
;
A
#
# COMPACT_ATOMS: atom_id res chain seq x y z
N MET A 1 14.10 -17.87 -13.87
CA MET A 1 13.34 -16.62 -13.92
C MET A 1 12.27 -16.79 -14.98
N VAL A 2 10.99 -16.73 -14.61
CA VAL A 2 9.87 -16.77 -15.56
C VAL A 2 9.51 -15.33 -15.88
N ASP A 3 9.40 -14.99 -17.16
CA ASP A 3 8.95 -13.68 -17.62
C ASP A 3 7.42 -13.65 -17.62
N VAL A 4 6.84 -12.78 -16.79
CA VAL A 4 5.42 -12.43 -16.85
C VAL A 4 5.32 -11.13 -17.62
N GLU A 5 5.31 -11.26 -18.96
CA GLU A 5 5.39 -10.15 -19.89
C GLU A 5 4.06 -9.35 -19.97
N ARG A 6 4.25 -8.03 -19.99
CA ARG A 6 3.37 -6.88 -20.25
C ARG A 6 2.05 -6.67 -19.46
N TRP A 7 2.04 -5.44 -18.92
CA TRP A 7 0.98 -4.56 -18.44
C TRP A 7 -0.38 -4.79 -19.08
N HIS A 8 -1.43 -4.38 -18.36
CA HIS A 8 -2.66 -3.88 -18.98
C HIS A 8 -2.31 -3.05 -20.22
N GLU A 9 -3.03 -3.26 -21.33
CA GLU A 9 -2.94 -2.34 -22.46
C GLU A 9 -3.18 -0.92 -21.94
N TRP A 10 -2.26 -0.01 -22.24
CA TRP A 10 -2.36 1.39 -21.84
C TRP A 10 -2.15 2.29 -23.04
N ASP A 11 -2.87 3.40 -23.01
CA ASP A 11 -2.84 4.44 -24.02
C ASP A 11 -1.91 5.57 -23.55
N PRO A 12 -0.85 5.92 -24.30
CA PRO A 12 0.05 7.01 -23.94
C PRO A 12 -0.66 8.34 -23.71
N ASP A 13 -1.71 8.67 -24.48
CA ASP A 13 -2.44 9.92 -24.31
C ASP A 13 -3.23 9.91 -22.99
N TYR A 14 -3.81 8.76 -22.64
CA TYR A 14 -4.47 8.57 -21.36
C TYR A 14 -3.49 8.69 -20.18
N VAL A 15 -2.31 8.07 -20.28
CA VAL A 15 -1.27 8.17 -19.24
C VAL A 15 -0.83 9.62 -19.05
N GLN A 16 -0.54 10.34 -20.13
CA GLN A 16 -0.17 11.76 -20.06
C GLN A 16 -1.29 12.63 -19.47
N MET A 17 -2.55 12.33 -19.82
CA MET A 17 -3.71 13.01 -19.22
C MET A 17 -3.78 12.77 -17.71
N ARG A 18 -3.57 11.54 -17.23
CA ARG A 18 -3.58 11.21 -15.79
C ARG A 18 -2.41 11.86 -15.05
N ILE A 19 -1.19 11.80 -15.59
CA ILE A 19 -0.02 12.52 -15.03
C ILE A 19 -0.33 14.02 -14.91
N GLY A 20 -0.86 14.63 -15.96
CA GLY A 20 -1.21 16.06 -15.95
C GLY A 20 -2.34 16.38 -14.95
N GLY A 21 -3.31 15.48 -14.80
CA GLY A 21 -4.37 15.58 -13.80
C GLY A 21 -3.82 15.55 -12.38
N ALA A 22 -3.07 14.51 -12.04
CA ALA A 22 -2.51 14.32 -10.72
C ALA A 22 -1.52 15.43 -10.31
N ARG A 23 -0.70 15.92 -11.25
CA ARG A 23 0.17 17.08 -11.00
C ARG A 23 -0.62 18.33 -10.64
N ARG A 24 -1.70 18.63 -11.36
CA ARG A 24 -2.57 19.77 -11.04
C ARG A 24 -3.29 19.58 -9.70
N GLY A 25 -3.76 18.38 -9.40
CA GLY A 25 -4.38 18.05 -8.12
C GLY A 25 -3.43 18.22 -6.94
N LEU A 26 -2.18 17.76 -7.10
CA LEU A 26 -1.10 17.94 -6.14
C LEU A 26 -0.74 19.42 -5.93
N GLU A 27 -0.51 20.18 -7.00
CA GLU A 27 -0.22 21.61 -6.94
C GLU A 27 -1.34 22.38 -6.25
N PHE A 28 -2.58 22.14 -6.66
CA PHE A 28 -3.76 22.74 -6.05
C PHE A 28 -3.84 22.40 -4.56
N SER A 29 -3.64 21.14 -4.19
CA SER A 29 -3.66 20.69 -2.78
C SER A 29 -2.63 21.41 -1.93
N LEU A 30 -1.42 21.62 -2.46
CA LEU A 30 -0.31 22.28 -1.77
C LEU A 30 -0.43 23.81 -1.70
N GLU A 31 -1.17 24.44 -2.62
CA GLU A 31 -1.38 25.89 -2.68
C GLU A 31 -2.65 26.35 -1.95
N LEU A 32 -3.56 25.43 -1.65
CA LEU A 32 -4.76 25.71 -0.89
C LEU A 32 -4.41 26.22 0.52
N ASP A 33 -4.68 27.51 0.75
CA ASP A 33 -4.59 28.17 2.07
C ASP A 33 -5.76 27.75 2.98
N ARG A 34 -5.71 26.49 3.40
CA ARG A 34 -6.61 25.87 4.36
C ARG A 34 -5.81 25.06 5.36
N PRO A 35 -6.38 24.72 6.54
CA PRO A 35 -5.73 23.79 7.47
C PRO A 35 -5.57 22.40 6.84
N TRP A 36 -4.46 21.74 7.16
CA TRP A 36 -4.23 20.33 6.81
C TRP A 36 -4.98 19.44 7.80
N ASN A 37 -6.20 19.03 7.44
CA ASN A 37 -6.99 18.06 8.20
C ASN A 37 -6.77 16.63 7.63
N SER A 38 -7.44 15.63 8.23
CA SER A 38 -7.28 14.22 7.84
C SER A 38 -7.72 13.93 6.40
N ASP A 39 -8.77 14.60 5.91
CA ASP A 39 -9.21 14.41 4.52
C ASP A 39 -8.20 15.00 3.52
N ARG A 40 -7.72 16.22 3.75
CA ARG A 40 -6.73 16.83 2.84
C ARG A 40 -5.40 16.09 2.82
N ILE A 41 -4.97 15.55 3.95
CA ILE A 41 -3.77 14.72 4.02
C ILE A 41 -3.99 13.41 3.26
N HIS A 42 -5.18 12.81 3.36
CA HIS A 42 -5.52 11.63 2.58
C HIS A 42 -5.62 11.93 1.06
N ASP A 43 -6.26 13.01 0.66
CA ASP A 43 -6.34 13.42 -0.74
C ASP A 43 -4.95 13.67 -1.33
N LEU A 44 -4.08 14.35 -0.58
CA LEU A 44 -2.68 14.55 -0.96
C LEU A 44 -1.92 13.22 -1.13
N GLN A 45 -2.17 12.25 -0.24
CA GLN A 45 -1.60 10.90 -0.37
C GLN A 45 -2.07 10.23 -1.66
N VAL A 46 -3.38 10.31 -1.98
CA VAL A 46 -3.96 9.72 -3.20
C VAL A 46 -3.29 10.32 -4.45
N GLU A 47 -3.18 11.65 -4.53
CA GLU A 47 -2.55 12.34 -5.67
C GLU A 47 -1.07 11.95 -5.85
N LEU A 48 -0.33 11.79 -4.75
CA LEU A 48 1.08 11.36 -4.78
C LEU A 48 1.23 9.90 -5.26
N ILE A 49 0.37 8.99 -4.78
CA ILE A 49 0.37 7.60 -5.21
C ILE A 49 -0.03 7.52 -6.68
N GLU A 50 -1.09 8.23 -7.08
CA GLU A 50 -1.56 8.27 -8.46
C GLU A 50 -0.43 8.73 -9.40
N LEU A 51 0.23 9.84 -9.07
CA LEU A 51 1.33 10.35 -9.88
C LEU A 51 2.52 9.38 -9.94
N CYS A 52 2.80 8.68 -8.85
CA CYS A 52 3.81 7.62 -8.80
C CYS A 52 3.45 6.46 -9.76
N VAL A 53 2.20 5.97 -9.71
CA VAL A 53 1.70 4.89 -10.58
C VAL A 53 1.80 5.27 -12.05
N TRP A 54 1.24 6.41 -12.45
CA TRP A 54 1.24 6.79 -13.87
C TRP A 54 2.61 7.13 -14.41
N SER A 55 3.52 7.62 -13.56
CA SER A 55 4.93 7.82 -13.93
C SER A 55 5.66 6.49 -14.20
N LEU A 56 5.25 5.40 -13.56
CA LEU A 56 5.78 4.06 -13.82
C LEU A 56 5.18 3.42 -15.08
N VAL A 57 3.90 3.69 -15.40
CA VAL A 57 3.20 3.09 -16.55
C VAL A 57 3.92 3.29 -17.88
N GLY A 58 4.35 4.51 -18.14
CA GLY A 58 5.07 4.84 -19.36
C GLY A 58 6.57 4.47 -19.34
N SER A 59 7.14 4.09 -18.19
CA SER A 59 8.59 4.01 -18.02
C SER A 59 9.20 2.67 -18.42
N GLY A 60 8.38 1.66 -18.71
CA GLY A 60 8.84 0.30 -18.99
C GLY A 60 9.42 -0.43 -17.77
N GLY A 61 9.09 0.02 -16.55
CA GLY A 61 9.66 -0.51 -15.30
C GLY A 61 10.90 0.24 -14.81
N VAL A 62 11.31 1.31 -15.50
CA VAL A 62 12.38 2.19 -15.04
C VAL A 62 11.85 3.09 -13.91
N VAL A 63 12.54 3.10 -12.77
CA VAL A 63 12.16 3.91 -11.60
C VAL A 63 13.13 5.09 -11.49
N GLY A 64 12.69 6.27 -11.93
CA GLY A 64 13.48 7.50 -11.85
C GLY A 64 13.40 8.20 -10.48
N GLU A 65 14.28 9.18 -10.26
CA GLU A 65 14.29 9.97 -9.01
C GLU A 65 12.96 10.69 -8.73
N GLU A 66 12.19 11.04 -9.76
CA GLU A 66 10.85 11.61 -9.59
C GLU A 66 9.91 10.62 -8.88
N VAL A 67 9.87 9.36 -9.33
CA VAL A 67 9.05 8.31 -8.70
C VAL A 67 9.46 8.10 -7.25
N TRP A 68 10.76 8.06 -6.98
CA TRP A 68 11.28 7.95 -5.61
C TRP A 68 10.92 9.16 -4.74
N SER A 69 10.98 10.37 -5.29
CA SER A 69 10.60 11.59 -4.54
C SER A 69 9.11 11.60 -4.20
N LEU A 70 8.27 11.12 -5.13
CA LEU A 70 6.84 10.96 -4.92
C LEU A 70 6.53 9.89 -3.88
N LEU A 71 7.25 8.76 -3.92
CA LEU A 71 7.08 7.69 -2.95
C LEU A 71 7.51 8.12 -1.54
N ASP A 72 8.65 8.80 -1.39
CA ASP A 72 9.09 9.40 -0.12
C ASP A 72 8.04 10.38 0.42
N ALA A 73 7.50 11.25 -0.44
CA ALA A 73 6.45 12.19 -0.05
C ALA A 73 5.16 11.46 0.37
N ALA A 74 4.76 10.41 -0.34
CA ALA A 74 3.59 9.60 0.02
C ALA A 74 3.80 8.90 1.37
N CYS A 75 5.02 8.41 1.65
CA CYS A 75 5.38 7.84 2.94
C CYS A 75 5.29 8.89 4.06
N GLU A 76 5.82 10.09 3.86
CA GLU A 76 5.79 11.18 4.83
C GLU A 76 4.35 11.63 5.16
N VAL A 77 3.51 11.79 4.13
CA VAL A 77 2.08 12.13 4.28
C VAL A 77 1.33 11.02 5.01
N SER A 78 1.65 9.75 4.72
CA SER A 78 1.08 8.61 5.44
C SER A 78 1.51 8.63 6.91
N ARG A 79 2.80 8.85 7.17
CA ARG A 79 3.41 8.85 8.51
C ARG A 79 2.77 9.92 9.38
N VAL A 80 2.67 11.16 8.87
CA VAL A 80 2.04 12.24 9.62
C VAL A 80 0.56 11.93 9.90
N GLN A 81 -0.17 11.30 8.98
CA GLN A 81 -1.57 10.91 9.20
C GLN A 81 -1.74 9.95 10.40
N PHE A 82 -0.89 8.92 10.51
CA PHE A 82 -0.96 7.97 11.63
C PHE A 82 -0.44 8.56 12.95
N VAL A 83 0.61 9.39 12.92
CA VAL A 83 1.10 10.10 14.11
C VAL A 83 0.04 11.06 14.65
N ARG A 84 -0.62 11.85 13.77
CA ARG A 84 -1.71 12.76 14.16
C ARG A 84 -2.87 12.04 14.82
N ALA A 85 -3.21 10.85 14.31
CA ALA A 85 -4.32 10.07 14.82
C ALA A 85 -4.02 9.38 16.16
N SER A 86 -2.74 9.13 16.45
CA SER A 86 -2.28 8.54 17.70
C SER A 86 -2.27 9.52 18.88
N LEU A 87 -2.51 10.81 18.62
CA LEU A 87 -2.47 11.89 19.58
C LEU A 87 -3.86 12.50 19.74
N PRO A 88 -4.28 12.90 20.96
CA PRO A 88 -5.59 13.52 21.13
C PRO A 88 -5.73 14.81 20.32
N LYS A 89 -6.94 15.07 19.84
CA LYS A 89 -7.24 16.16 18.90
C LYS A 89 -6.81 17.53 19.44
N GLY A 90 -6.02 18.26 18.66
CA GLY A 90 -5.62 19.64 18.97
C GLY A 90 -4.49 19.80 20.00
N GLU A 91 -4.01 18.72 20.63
CA GLU A 91 -2.96 18.79 21.66
C GLU A 91 -1.55 19.06 21.14
N ARG A 92 -1.26 18.71 19.88
CA ARG A 92 0.08 18.81 19.31
C ARG A 92 0.03 19.40 17.92
N ARG A 93 1.04 20.24 17.63
CA ARG A 93 1.36 20.70 16.28
C ARG A 93 2.48 19.81 15.74
N LEU A 94 2.33 19.37 14.50
CA LEU A 94 3.25 18.49 13.81
C LEU A 94 3.68 19.17 12.53
N SER A 95 4.96 19.02 12.21
CA SER A 95 5.56 19.46 10.96
C SER A 95 5.85 18.25 10.10
N PHE A 96 5.72 18.42 8.79
CA PHE A 96 6.02 17.39 7.80
C PHE A 96 6.48 18.06 6.50
N GLU A 97 7.22 17.34 5.68
CA GLU A 97 7.77 17.89 4.42
C GLU A 97 7.21 17.16 3.20
N VAL A 98 6.69 17.90 2.24
CA VAL A 98 6.20 17.31 0.99
C VAL A 98 6.90 18.00 -0.17
N LEU A 99 7.74 17.24 -0.89
CA LEU A 99 8.45 17.72 -2.08
C LEU A 99 9.19 19.05 -1.84
N GLY A 100 9.92 19.16 -0.74
CA GLY A 100 10.68 20.36 -0.36
C GLY A 100 9.84 21.50 0.26
N ARG A 101 8.54 21.31 0.46
CA ARG A 101 7.67 22.27 1.17
C ARG A 101 7.48 21.83 2.62
N SER A 102 7.84 22.69 3.57
CA SER A 102 7.53 22.48 4.99
C SER A 102 6.07 22.85 5.27
N LEU A 103 5.32 21.90 5.81
CA LEU A 103 3.90 22.02 6.12
C LEU A 103 3.65 21.76 7.61
N GLU A 104 2.51 22.23 8.11
CA GLU A 104 2.11 22.03 9.50
C GLU A 104 0.67 21.55 9.62
N THR A 105 0.41 20.76 10.66
CA THR A 105 -0.91 20.25 10.99
C THR A 105 -1.08 20.03 12.49
N GLY A 106 -2.32 19.96 12.96
CA GLY A 106 -2.63 19.56 14.34
C GLY A 106 -2.93 18.06 14.44
N SER A 107 -2.73 17.49 15.64
CA SER A 107 -3.21 16.16 15.98
C SER A 107 -4.73 16.05 15.81
N SER A 108 -5.21 14.88 15.41
CA SER A 108 -6.61 14.66 15.04
C SER A 108 -7.39 13.78 16.01
N GLY A 109 -6.70 12.94 16.79
CA GLY A 109 -7.31 11.74 17.36
C GLY A 109 -7.67 10.70 16.28
N PRO A 110 -8.19 9.52 16.70
CA PRO A 110 -8.67 8.48 15.80
C PRO A 110 -9.64 9.04 14.76
N ASN A 111 -9.53 8.56 13.51
CA ASN A 111 -10.40 8.99 12.42
C ASN A 111 -10.46 7.94 11.29
N PRO A 112 -11.46 8.00 10.39
CA PRO A 112 -11.65 7.02 9.32
C PRO A 112 -10.46 6.83 8.39
N ARG A 113 -9.64 7.86 8.16
CA ARG A 113 -8.46 7.80 7.28
C ARG A 113 -7.29 6.99 7.88
N THR A 114 -7.49 6.43 9.07
CA THR A 114 -6.51 5.56 9.75
C THR A 114 -7.05 4.16 10.05
N MET A 115 -8.20 3.80 9.47
CA MET A 115 -8.74 2.43 9.54
C MET A 115 -7.82 1.40 8.89
N ALA A 116 -8.08 0.12 9.14
CA ALA A 116 -7.27 -1.00 8.65
C ALA A 116 -6.97 -0.97 7.13
N PRO A 117 -7.91 -0.63 6.23
CA PRO A 117 -7.60 -0.52 4.80
C PRO A 117 -6.53 0.54 4.49
N HIS A 118 -6.61 1.70 5.14
CA HIS A 118 -5.63 2.79 4.99
C HIS A 118 -4.29 2.45 5.64
N TRP A 119 -4.32 1.74 6.78
CA TRP A 119 -3.11 1.23 7.44
C TRP A 119 -2.37 0.24 6.53
N LEU A 120 -3.08 -0.69 5.89
CA LEU A 120 -2.50 -1.61 4.91
C LEU A 120 -1.95 -0.85 3.69
N GLY A 121 -2.68 0.15 3.17
CA GLY A 121 -2.19 1.00 2.09
C GLY A 121 -0.85 1.67 2.42
N ALA A 122 -0.76 2.29 3.60
CA ALA A 122 0.47 2.89 4.09
C ALA A 122 1.58 1.87 4.34
N LEU A 123 1.25 0.68 4.85
CA LEU A 123 2.21 -0.42 5.01
C LEU A 123 2.86 -0.78 3.68
N TRP A 124 2.09 -0.91 2.60
CA TRP A 124 2.65 -1.25 1.29
C TRP A 124 3.67 -0.22 0.82
N LEU A 125 3.34 1.08 0.97
CA LEU A 125 4.29 2.15 0.66
C LEU A 125 5.54 2.06 1.53
N GLY A 126 5.39 1.88 2.85
CA GLY A 126 6.50 1.76 3.79
C GLY A 126 7.41 0.58 3.48
N LEU A 127 6.85 -0.58 3.11
CA LEU A 127 7.62 -1.76 2.73
C LEU A 127 8.37 -1.57 1.41
N VAL A 128 7.73 -0.98 0.39
CA VAL A 128 8.36 -0.74 -0.92
C VAL A 128 9.44 0.34 -0.84
N ALA A 129 9.14 1.44 -0.15
CA ALA A 129 10.08 2.55 0.06
C ALA A 129 11.17 2.21 1.09
N ARG A 130 10.97 1.15 1.88
CA ARG A 130 11.79 0.80 3.06
C ARG A 130 11.87 1.96 4.05
N ASP A 131 10.78 2.72 4.16
CA ASP A 131 10.68 3.91 5.00
C ASP A 131 10.50 3.50 6.46
N ARG A 132 11.60 3.52 7.23
CA ARG A 132 11.58 3.13 8.64
C ARG A 132 10.70 4.02 9.49
N GLY A 133 10.63 5.32 9.19
CA GLY A 133 9.82 6.27 9.95
C GLY A 133 8.33 5.98 9.85
N LEU A 134 7.85 5.65 8.64
CA LEU A 134 6.48 5.20 8.42
C LEU A 134 6.23 3.83 9.06
N LEU A 135 7.12 2.86 8.85
CA LEU A 135 6.97 1.52 9.42
C LEU A 135 6.94 1.55 10.95
N ASP A 136 7.74 2.40 11.60
CA ASP A 136 7.73 2.63 13.04
C ASP A 136 6.40 3.25 13.50
N ALA A 137 5.90 4.27 12.79
CA ALA A 137 4.61 4.87 13.09
C ALA A 137 3.47 3.84 13.00
N LEU A 138 3.50 2.96 12.00
CA LEU A 138 2.50 1.89 11.82
C LEU A 138 2.63 0.78 12.88
N ARG A 139 3.86 0.43 13.29
CA ARG A 139 4.15 -0.53 14.37
C ARG A 139 3.53 -0.08 15.71
N ASP A 140 3.67 1.21 16.01
CA ASP A 140 3.29 1.79 17.29
C ASP A 140 1.84 2.30 17.31
N PHE A 141 1.21 2.43 16.14
CA PHE A 141 -0.19 2.81 16.01
C PHE A 141 -1.10 1.84 16.78
N LYS A 142 -1.92 2.36 17.68
CA LYS A 142 -2.87 1.53 18.45
C LYS A 142 -4.17 1.39 17.65
N PRO A 143 -4.50 0.18 17.17
CA PRO A 143 -5.63 0.01 16.28
C PRO A 143 -6.97 0.05 17.01
N GLU A 144 -7.63 1.20 16.95
CA GLU A 144 -9.05 1.37 17.27
C GLU A 144 -9.92 1.35 15.99
N TRP A 145 -9.49 0.57 14.99
CA TRP A 145 -10.03 0.64 13.62
C TRP A 145 -11.54 0.44 13.53
N ARG A 146 -12.12 -0.45 14.34
CA ARG A 146 -13.57 -0.70 14.36
C ARG A 146 -14.36 0.38 15.06
N GLU A 147 -13.79 1.05 16.05
CA GLU A 147 -14.45 2.13 16.77
C GLU A 147 -14.57 3.34 15.83
N ALA A 148 -13.45 3.77 15.24
CA ALA A 148 -13.41 4.83 14.24
C ALA A 148 -14.32 4.54 13.01
N SER A 149 -14.40 3.27 12.59
CA SER A 149 -15.29 2.82 11.52
C SER A 149 -16.78 2.95 11.87
N ARG A 150 -17.18 2.54 13.08
CA ARG A 150 -18.58 2.56 13.53
C ARG A 150 -19.10 3.97 13.73
N GLU A 151 -18.30 4.85 14.33
CA GLU A 151 -18.69 6.25 14.57
C GLU A 151 -19.03 6.99 13.27
N GLU A 152 -18.36 6.62 12.18
CA GLU A 152 -18.40 7.34 10.90
C GLU A 152 -19.18 6.58 9.82
N GLY A 153 -19.74 5.41 10.16
CA GLY A 153 -20.55 4.59 9.25
C GLY A 153 -19.80 3.98 8.07
N VAL A 154 -18.46 3.92 8.12
CA VAL A 154 -17.62 3.37 7.07
C VAL A 154 -17.30 1.91 7.38
N TRP A 155 -17.55 0.99 6.46
CA TRP A 155 -17.36 -0.44 6.69
C TRP A 155 -16.22 -1.01 5.84
N PHE A 156 -15.55 -2.03 6.36
CA PHE A 156 -14.50 -2.78 5.69
C PHE A 156 -14.57 -4.26 6.10
N ASP A 157 -14.07 -5.16 5.26
CA ASP A 157 -14.20 -6.58 5.51
C ASP A 157 -13.31 -7.03 6.69
N PRO A 158 -13.75 -7.98 7.54
CA PRO A 158 -13.03 -8.36 8.75
C PRO A 158 -11.57 -8.80 8.54
N TYR A 159 -11.26 -9.40 7.38
CA TYR A 159 -9.90 -9.83 7.06
C TYR A 159 -8.89 -8.67 7.09
N GLN A 160 -9.30 -7.44 6.73
CA GLN A 160 -8.38 -6.31 6.61
C GLN A 160 -7.79 -5.91 7.96
N GLU A 161 -8.61 -5.93 9.01
CA GLU A 161 -8.12 -5.72 10.38
C GLU A 161 -7.15 -6.84 10.79
N GLN A 162 -7.55 -8.10 10.61
CA GLN A 162 -6.69 -9.21 11.03
C GLN A 162 -5.38 -9.25 10.25
N TRP A 163 -5.40 -8.80 8.99
CA TRP A 163 -4.21 -8.69 8.15
C TRP A 163 -3.29 -7.57 8.63
N ALA A 164 -3.86 -6.42 8.98
CA ALA A 164 -3.10 -5.33 9.58
C ALA A 164 -2.47 -5.76 10.92
N ARG A 165 -3.19 -6.54 11.75
CA ARG A 165 -2.62 -7.11 13.00
C ARG A 165 -1.46 -8.05 12.72
N ALA A 166 -1.58 -8.96 11.74
CA ALA A 166 -0.51 -9.89 11.39
C ALA A 166 0.78 -9.14 11.00
N TRP A 167 0.68 -8.13 10.15
CA TRP A 167 1.82 -7.29 9.78
C TRP A 167 2.35 -6.47 10.94
N GLN A 168 1.48 -5.90 11.78
CA GLN A 168 1.91 -5.15 12.95
C GLN A 168 2.69 -6.03 13.93
N MET A 169 2.29 -7.28 14.15
CA MET A 169 3.06 -8.26 14.93
C MET A 169 4.46 -8.47 14.32
N LEU A 170 4.55 -8.63 13.00
CA LEU A 170 5.84 -8.76 12.32
C LEU A 170 6.74 -7.52 12.49
N LEU A 171 6.17 -6.31 12.38
CA LEU A 171 6.88 -5.04 12.60
C LEU A 171 7.38 -4.89 14.05
N ARG A 172 6.70 -5.50 15.02
CA ARG A 172 7.13 -5.56 16.43
C ARG A 172 8.20 -6.62 16.69
N GLY A 173 8.61 -7.36 15.67
CA GLY A 173 9.58 -8.45 15.81
C GLY A 173 8.98 -9.76 16.33
N GLU A 174 7.65 -9.87 16.44
CA GLU A 174 6.99 -11.11 16.84
C GLU A 174 7.13 -12.16 15.74
N ARG A 175 7.33 -13.43 16.10
CA ARG A 175 7.57 -14.55 15.18
C ARG A 175 6.96 -15.85 15.73
N GLY A 176 6.90 -16.87 14.89
CA GLY A 176 6.45 -18.21 15.27
C GLY A 176 4.93 -18.36 15.32
N GLU A 177 4.48 -19.33 16.13
CA GLU A 177 3.09 -19.81 16.17
C GLU A 177 2.03 -18.70 16.31
N PRO A 178 2.18 -17.67 17.20
CA PRO A 178 1.16 -16.64 17.32
C PRO A 178 0.92 -15.85 16.03
N VAL A 179 1.99 -15.53 15.30
CA VAL A 179 1.90 -14.82 14.02
C VAL A 179 1.31 -15.76 12.95
N ALA A 180 1.72 -17.02 12.93
CA ALA A 180 1.18 -18.01 11.99
C ALA A 180 -0.34 -18.19 12.17
N GLN A 181 -0.82 -18.32 13.42
CA GLN A 181 -2.25 -18.40 13.73
C GLN A 181 -3.00 -17.15 13.29
N GLN A 182 -2.40 -15.97 13.49
CA GLN A 182 -2.98 -14.71 13.03
C GLN A 182 -3.14 -14.70 11.50
N VAL A 183 -2.15 -15.18 10.73
CA VAL A 183 -2.24 -15.27 9.26
C VAL A 183 -3.27 -16.30 8.81
N VAL A 184 -3.37 -17.45 9.48
CA VAL A 184 -4.40 -18.46 9.21
C VAL A 184 -5.81 -17.88 9.40
N GLU A 185 -6.01 -17.06 10.43
CA GLU A 185 -7.29 -16.37 10.62
C GLU A 185 -7.60 -15.37 9.50
N VAL A 186 -6.59 -14.64 8.99
CA VAL A 186 -6.76 -13.79 7.80
C VAL A 186 -7.22 -14.63 6.62
N MET A 187 -6.55 -15.75 6.34
CA MET A 187 -6.90 -16.65 5.25
C MET A 187 -8.33 -17.18 5.38
N ARG A 188 -8.76 -17.54 6.60
CA ARG A 188 -10.14 -17.96 6.86
C ARG A 188 -11.15 -16.84 6.59
N LEU A 189 -10.83 -15.60 6.98
CA LEU A 189 -11.67 -14.43 6.77
C LEU A 189 -11.70 -13.94 5.31
N THR A 190 -10.82 -14.46 4.47
CA THR A 190 -10.89 -14.30 3.01
C THR A 190 -11.75 -15.37 2.34
N ASP A 191 -12.64 -16.03 3.08
CA ASP A 191 -13.79 -16.72 2.47
C ASP A 191 -14.70 -15.66 1.79
N PRO A 192 -15.11 -15.85 0.52
CA PRO A 192 -16.05 -14.95 -0.16
C PRO A 192 -17.33 -14.59 0.62
N GLU A 193 -17.85 -15.51 1.44
CA GLU A 193 -19.04 -15.27 2.28
C GLU A 193 -18.74 -14.35 3.47
N LEU A 194 -17.48 -14.31 3.92
CA LEU A 194 -17.01 -13.50 5.04
C LEU A 194 -16.39 -12.16 4.61
N ALA A 195 -16.19 -11.97 3.31
CA ALA A 195 -15.65 -10.75 2.71
C ALA A 195 -16.56 -10.18 1.59
N PRO A 196 -17.83 -9.85 1.91
CA PRO A 196 -18.81 -9.42 0.93
C PRO A 196 -18.50 -8.06 0.28
N LEU A 197 -17.75 -7.17 0.94
CA LEU A 197 -17.43 -5.85 0.38
C LEU A 197 -16.39 -5.97 -0.74
N ALA A 198 -15.38 -6.82 -0.56
CA ALA A 198 -14.43 -7.16 -1.60
C ALA A 198 -15.08 -7.98 -2.72
N GLY A 199 -15.99 -8.89 -2.36
CA GLY A 199 -16.68 -9.78 -3.28
C GLY A 199 -15.81 -10.95 -3.75
N ALA A 200 -16.47 -12.06 -4.12
CA ALA A 200 -15.82 -13.35 -4.39
C ALA A 200 -14.68 -13.27 -5.40
N GLU A 201 -14.87 -12.55 -6.50
CA GLU A 201 -13.87 -12.42 -7.56
C GLU A 201 -12.58 -11.74 -7.07
N SER A 202 -12.72 -10.59 -6.39
CA SER A 202 -11.57 -9.84 -5.83
C SER A 202 -10.86 -10.66 -4.75
N VAL A 203 -11.64 -11.34 -3.92
CA VAL A 203 -11.10 -12.18 -2.85
C VAL A 203 -10.24 -13.31 -3.41
N LEU A 204 -10.76 -14.07 -4.37
CA LEU A 204 -10.06 -15.23 -4.94
C LEU A 204 -8.87 -14.85 -5.81
N GLN A 205 -8.96 -13.75 -6.58
CA GLN A 205 -7.92 -13.38 -7.54
C GLN A 205 -6.88 -12.40 -7.00
N ARG A 206 -7.20 -11.62 -5.96
CA ARG A 206 -6.32 -10.55 -5.46
C ARG A 206 -6.02 -10.66 -3.98
N VAL A 207 -7.04 -10.83 -3.14
CA VAL A 207 -6.85 -10.78 -1.68
C VAL A 207 -6.13 -12.03 -1.18
N PHE A 208 -6.70 -13.22 -1.42
CA PHE A 208 -6.14 -14.47 -0.93
C PHE A 208 -4.71 -14.74 -1.45
N PRO A 209 -4.40 -14.56 -2.75
CA PRO A 209 -3.02 -14.72 -3.23
C PRO A 209 -2.04 -13.75 -2.57
N SER A 210 -2.45 -12.52 -2.25
CA SER A 210 -1.58 -11.57 -1.54
C SER A 210 -1.37 -11.94 -0.07
N VAL A 211 -2.40 -12.48 0.60
CA VAL A 211 -2.28 -13.02 1.97
C VAL A 211 -1.39 -14.25 1.99
N ARG A 212 -1.42 -15.07 0.93
CA ARG A 212 -0.53 -16.23 0.78
C ARG A 212 0.95 -15.85 0.80
N LEU A 213 1.32 -14.73 0.18
CA LEU A 213 2.71 -14.22 0.25
C LEU A 213 3.15 -13.91 1.69
N LEU A 214 2.25 -13.38 2.52
CA LEU A 214 2.53 -13.17 3.94
C LEU A 214 2.70 -14.51 4.68
N TRP A 215 1.88 -15.51 4.35
CA TRP A 215 2.05 -16.86 4.92
C TRP A 215 3.44 -17.41 4.60
N ASP A 216 3.91 -17.31 3.37
CA ASP A 216 5.22 -17.83 2.99
C ASP A 216 6.36 -17.18 3.79
N VAL A 217 6.25 -15.87 4.03
CA VAL A 217 7.21 -15.12 4.87
C VAL A 217 7.18 -15.63 6.31
N VAL A 218 6.00 -15.86 6.87
CA VAL A 218 5.83 -16.28 8.27
C VAL A 218 6.18 -17.76 8.49
N SER A 219 5.84 -18.64 7.55
CA SER A 219 6.11 -20.07 7.58
C SER A 219 7.55 -20.41 7.19
N GLY A 220 8.25 -19.50 6.51
CA GLY A 220 9.56 -19.75 5.94
C GLY A 220 9.52 -20.60 4.66
N SER A 221 8.39 -20.64 3.94
CA SER A 221 8.18 -21.40 2.70
C SER A 221 8.95 -20.83 1.48
N ARG A 222 10.29 -20.67 1.61
CA ARG A 222 11.15 -20.02 0.59
C ARG A 222 11.07 -20.68 -0.79
N SER A 223 10.95 -22.00 -0.85
CA SER A 223 10.87 -22.74 -2.12
C SER A 223 9.54 -22.56 -2.84
N GLU A 224 8.46 -22.27 -2.12
CA GLU A 224 7.11 -22.09 -2.68
C GLU A 224 6.90 -20.64 -3.17
N PHE A 225 7.58 -19.69 -2.53
CA PHE A 225 7.38 -18.26 -2.74
C PHE A 225 7.41 -17.79 -4.21
N PRO A 226 8.36 -18.19 -5.07
CA PRO A 226 8.31 -17.83 -6.50
C PRO A 226 7.05 -18.31 -7.23
N GLY A 227 6.49 -19.44 -6.79
CA GLY A 227 5.23 -19.98 -7.28
C GLY A 227 4.07 -19.07 -6.92
N ASP A 228 3.98 -18.73 -5.64
CA ASP A 228 2.89 -17.93 -5.08
C ASP A 228 2.93 -16.47 -5.57
N VAL A 229 4.13 -15.89 -5.80
CA VAL A 229 4.28 -14.59 -6.47
C VAL A 229 3.67 -14.62 -7.87
N ARG A 230 3.94 -15.67 -8.65
CA ARG A 230 3.38 -15.80 -10.00
C ARG A 230 1.85 -15.88 -9.96
N VAL A 231 1.30 -16.70 -9.07
CA VAL A 231 -0.16 -16.83 -8.89
C VAL A 231 -0.79 -15.48 -8.53
N ALA A 232 -0.17 -14.72 -7.62
CA ALA A 232 -0.67 -13.40 -7.24
C ALA A 232 -0.66 -12.40 -8.42
N LEU A 233 0.40 -12.41 -9.24
CA LEU A 233 0.50 -11.54 -10.42
C LEU A 233 -0.50 -11.93 -11.51
N GLU A 234 -0.66 -13.22 -11.79
CA GLU A 234 -1.62 -13.74 -12.76
C GLU A 234 -3.06 -13.40 -12.36
N GLY A 235 -3.41 -13.60 -11.08
CA GLY A 235 -4.71 -13.23 -10.54
C GLY A 235 -4.98 -11.72 -10.61
N ASN A 236 -3.97 -10.88 -10.31
CA ASN A 236 -4.08 -9.43 -10.45
C ASN A 236 -4.33 -9.03 -11.91
N LYS A 237 -3.54 -9.59 -12.84
CA LYS A 237 -3.70 -9.35 -14.27
C LYS A 237 -5.09 -9.76 -14.75
N GLU A 238 -5.55 -10.97 -14.41
CA GLU A 238 -6.87 -11.46 -14.82
C GLU A 238 -8.00 -10.55 -14.30
N PHE A 239 -7.96 -10.17 -13.02
CA PHE A 239 -9.00 -9.33 -12.41
C PHE A 239 -9.14 -7.97 -13.12
N PHE A 240 -8.02 -7.33 -13.42
CA PHE A 240 -7.99 -5.96 -13.95
C PHE A 240 -8.02 -5.89 -15.48
N THR A 241 -7.70 -6.97 -16.22
CA THR A 241 -7.78 -7.00 -17.69
C THR A 241 -9.15 -7.42 -18.21
N ARG A 242 -10.03 -7.96 -17.36
CA ARG A 242 -11.41 -8.29 -17.75
C ARG A 242 -12.12 -7.03 -18.29
N PRO A 243 -12.89 -7.13 -19.38
CA PRO A 243 -13.57 -6.00 -20.02
C PRO A 243 -14.82 -5.56 -19.24
N VAL A 244 -14.62 -5.24 -17.96
CA VAL A 244 -15.58 -4.55 -17.10
C VAL A 244 -15.15 -3.10 -17.07
N GLU A 245 -16.05 -2.21 -17.49
CA GLU A 245 -15.81 -0.78 -17.52
C GLU A 245 -15.29 -0.29 -16.16
N ASN A 246 -14.23 0.54 -16.18
CA ASN A 246 -13.46 1.07 -15.05
C ASN A 246 -12.33 0.21 -14.45
N ARG A 247 -12.35 -1.13 -14.52
CA ARG A 247 -11.27 -1.96 -13.93
C ARG A 247 -9.96 -1.88 -14.72
N VAL A 248 -10.06 -1.87 -16.04
CA VAL A 248 -8.91 -1.80 -16.96
C VAL A 248 -8.05 -0.54 -16.82
N ARG A 249 -8.57 0.48 -16.13
CA ARG A 249 -7.89 1.76 -15.88
C ARG A 249 -7.59 1.99 -14.40
N ALA A 250 -7.86 1.01 -13.53
CA ALA A 250 -7.60 1.11 -12.11
C ALA A 250 -6.09 1.05 -11.84
N GLU A 251 -5.62 1.94 -10.98
CA GLU A 251 -4.21 2.11 -10.66
C GLU A 251 -3.58 0.86 -10.06
N GLU A 252 -4.34 0.12 -9.24
CA GLU A 252 -3.87 -1.14 -8.63
C GLU A 252 -3.74 -2.27 -9.65
N GLY A 253 -4.33 -2.11 -10.83
CA GLY A 253 -4.07 -2.97 -11.98
C GLY A 253 -2.64 -2.77 -12.48
N PHE A 254 -2.14 -1.53 -12.51
CA PHE A 254 -0.83 -1.18 -13.05
C PHE A 254 0.32 -1.40 -12.07
N VAL A 255 0.15 -1.00 -10.81
CA VAL A 255 1.16 -1.16 -9.77
C VAL A 255 0.51 -1.86 -8.57
N PRO A 256 0.68 -3.18 -8.42
CA PRO A 256 0.01 -3.94 -7.38
C PRO A 256 0.76 -3.80 -6.05
N TRP A 257 0.60 -2.66 -5.38
CA TRP A 257 1.24 -2.36 -4.07
C TRP A 257 1.08 -3.48 -3.04
N ARG A 258 -0.10 -4.13 -3.04
CA ARG A 258 -0.44 -5.26 -2.16
C ARG A 258 0.40 -6.52 -2.41
N ILE A 259 0.98 -6.68 -3.60
CA ILE A 259 1.91 -7.75 -3.97
C ILE A 259 3.35 -7.27 -3.77
N LEU A 260 3.66 -6.06 -4.26
CA LEU A 260 4.99 -5.43 -4.15
C LEU A 260 5.49 -5.35 -2.71
N GLY A 261 4.65 -4.91 -1.76
CA GLY A 261 5.02 -4.78 -0.35
C GLY A 261 5.48 -6.11 0.27
N PRO A 262 4.65 -7.17 0.26
CA PRO A 262 5.07 -8.49 0.72
C PRO A 262 6.30 -9.05 0.00
N VAL A 263 6.43 -8.81 -1.31
CA VAL A 263 7.62 -9.19 -2.08
C VAL A 263 8.88 -8.48 -1.58
N CYS A 264 8.82 -7.18 -1.32
CA CYS A 264 9.95 -6.43 -0.75
C CYS A 264 10.31 -6.97 0.64
N ALA A 265 9.33 -7.24 1.49
CA ALA A 265 9.56 -7.83 2.82
C ALA A 265 10.22 -9.22 2.77
N ALA A 266 9.80 -10.05 1.81
CA ALA A 266 10.38 -11.37 1.59
C ALA A 266 11.82 -11.29 1.08
N VAL A 267 12.10 -10.41 0.10
CA VAL A 267 13.46 -10.14 -0.41
C VAL A 267 14.37 -9.61 0.69
N ASP A 268 13.87 -8.73 1.55
CA ASP A 268 14.61 -8.23 2.71
C ASP A 268 14.85 -9.32 3.78
N SER A 269 14.15 -10.45 3.66
CA SER A 269 14.35 -11.68 4.44
C SER A 269 15.06 -12.79 3.65
N ASP A 270 15.75 -12.45 2.55
CA ASP A 270 16.53 -13.34 1.67
C ASP A 270 15.71 -14.36 0.86
N PHE A 271 14.44 -14.09 0.57
CA PHE A 271 13.64 -14.92 -0.34
C PHE A 271 13.99 -14.58 -1.80
N GLU A 272 14.03 -15.59 -2.65
CA GLU A 272 14.13 -15.39 -4.10
C GLU A 272 12.73 -15.11 -4.68
N VAL A 273 12.59 -14.08 -5.51
CA VAL A 273 11.32 -13.77 -6.20
C VAL A 273 11.06 -14.77 -7.34
N GLY A 274 12.11 -15.18 -8.06
CA GLY A 274 12.06 -16.16 -9.17
C GLY A 274 11.21 -15.78 -10.39
N VAL A 275 10.59 -14.59 -10.38
CA VAL A 275 9.74 -14.03 -11.43
C VAL A 275 10.28 -12.66 -11.84
N ALA A 276 10.37 -12.41 -13.14
CA ALA A 276 10.54 -11.06 -13.69
C ALA A 276 9.18 -10.59 -14.19
N SER A 277 8.77 -9.39 -13.80
CA SER A 277 7.51 -8.81 -14.26
C SER A 277 7.58 -7.30 -14.18
N GLN A 278 6.93 -6.62 -15.12
CA GLN A 278 6.85 -5.16 -15.06
C GLN A 278 5.95 -4.65 -13.92
N TYR A 279 5.10 -5.52 -13.36
CA TYR A 279 4.40 -5.28 -12.08
C TYR A 279 5.33 -5.24 -10.87
N LEU A 280 6.55 -5.78 -11.02
CA LEU A 280 7.59 -5.86 -10.01
C LEU A 280 8.86 -5.15 -10.51
N PRO A 281 8.88 -3.81 -10.67
CA PRO A 281 10.07 -3.10 -11.11
C PRO A 281 11.27 -3.43 -10.22
N ASP A 282 12.37 -3.90 -10.80
CA ASP A 282 13.56 -4.36 -10.06
C ASP A 282 14.07 -3.32 -9.06
N ALA A 283 14.05 -2.04 -9.44
CA ALA A 283 14.47 -0.97 -8.55
C ALA A 283 13.55 -0.83 -7.32
N LEU A 284 12.23 -1.07 -7.42
CA LEU A 284 11.36 -1.08 -6.23
C LEU A 284 11.60 -2.34 -5.38
N VAL A 285 11.87 -3.48 -6.02
CA VAL A 285 12.00 -4.77 -5.34
C VAL A 285 13.36 -4.96 -4.67
N PHE A 286 14.45 -4.55 -5.30
CA PHE A 286 15.81 -4.87 -4.88
C PHE A 286 16.64 -3.67 -4.43
N ASP A 287 16.28 -2.43 -4.78
CA ASP A 287 17.04 -1.25 -4.34
C ASP A 287 16.74 -0.99 -2.85
N ARG A 288 17.71 -1.31 -2.00
CA ARG A 288 17.71 -0.95 -0.59
C ARG A 288 18.29 0.45 -0.45
N ARG A 289 17.50 1.46 -0.87
CA ARG A 289 17.85 2.85 -0.61
C ARG A 289 17.87 3.05 0.91
N ASP A 290 19.05 3.02 1.51
CA ASP A 290 19.29 3.41 2.91
C ASP A 290 19.06 4.92 3.07
N ARG A 291 17.80 5.36 2.93
CA ARG A 291 17.39 6.72 3.24
C ARG A 291 17.11 6.76 4.74
N LEU A 292 18.17 7.00 5.51
CA LEU A 292 18.05 7.52 6.87
C LEU A 292 17.40 8.92 6.76
N ARG A 293 16.08 9.00 6.87
CA ARG A 293 15.37 10.24 7.19
C ARG A 293 14.92 10.17 8.64
#